data_AF-A0A7S2RUK3-F1
#
_entry.id   AF-A0A7S2RUK3-F1
#
_cell.length_a   1.000
_cell.length_b   1.000
_cell.length_c   1.000
_cell.angle_alpha   90.00
_cell.angle_beta   90.00
_cell.angle_gamma   90.00
#
_symmetry.space_group_name_H-M   'P 1'
#
loop_
_entity.id
_entity.type
_entity.pdbx_description
1 polymer ?
#
loop_
_entity_poly.entity_id
_entity_poly.type
_entity_poly.pdbx_seq_one_letter_code
_entity_poly.pdbx_strand_id
1 'polypeptide(L)'
;PPPPPLREPRWLRALRSPGIAFFVDIRKAGDKGKGAFTRINLPTGTFVGWYHGEYLSFDDLQRRYPILNDPKATRADTLQNGCAYLFALDDNMYVDSANPRKSNWARYINHSRRNPNLISYVDESDPEAPMIY
;
A
#
# COMPACT_ATOMS: atom_id res chain seq x y z
N PRO A 1 -29.85 -13.64 -26.29
CA PRO A 1 -29.33 -12.68 -25.27
C PRO A 1 -27.91 -13.06 -24.82
N PRO A 2 -26.98 -12.11 -24.73
CA PRO A 2 -25.69 -12.38 -24.09
C PRO A 2 -25.91 -12.72 -22.61
N PRO A 3 -25.06 -13.56 -22.00
CA PRO A 3 -25.14 -13.81 -20.57
C PRO A 3 -24.97 -12.48 -19.81
N PRO A 4 -25.68 -12.30 -18.68
CA PRO A 4 -25.47 -11.13 -17.85
C PRO A 4 -23.99 -11.06 -17.43
N PRO A 5 -23.38 -9.87 -17.37
CA PRO A 5 -22.00 -9.74 -16.93
C PRO A 5 -21.86 -10.41 -15.56
N LEU A 6 -20.81 -11.20 -15.40
CA LEU A 6 -20.48 -11.84 -14.12
C LEU A 6 -20.45 -10.74 -13.06
N ARG A 7 -21.40 -10.78 -12.13
CA ARG A 7 -21.40 -9.85 -10.98
C ARG A 7 -20.11 -10.12 -10.21
N GLU A 8 -19.25 -9.11 -10.14
CA GLU A 8 -18.01 -9.16 -9.39
C GLU A 8 -18.27 -9.74 -7.99
N PRO A 9 -17.54 -10.79 -7.56
CA PRO A 9 -17.72 -11.37 -6.25
C PRO A 9 -17.56 -10.31 -5.15
N ARG A 10 -18.42 -10.35 -4.12
CA ARG A 10 -18.38 -9.36 -3.02
C ARG A 10 -17.01 -9.26 -2.35
N TRP A 11 -16.21 -10.33 -2.37
CA TRP A 11 -14.85 -10.33 -1.84
C TRP A 11 -13.87 -9.51 -2.70
N LEU A 12 -13.99 -9.51 -4.03
CA LEU A 12 -13.19 -8.65 -4.93
C LEU A 12 -13.47 -7.16 -4.64
N ARG A 13 -14.74 -6.83 -4.46
CA ARG A 13 -15.18 -5.47 -4.12
C ARG A 13 -14.68 -5.01 -2.75
N ALA A 14 -14.56 -5.94 -1.79
CA ALA A 14 -13.99 -5.68 -0.47
C ALA A 14 -12.46 -5.47 -0.52
N LEU A 15 -11.76 -6.10 -1.48
CA LEU A 15 -10.33 -5.86 -1.70
C LEU A 15 -10.03 -4.49 -2.31
N ARG A 16 -10.98 -3.92 -3.07
CA ARG A 16 -10.98 -2.53 -3.59
C ARG A 16 -11.49 -1.49 -2.57
N SER A 17 -11.98 -1.91 -1.41
CA SER A 17 -12.58 -0.98 -0.44
C SER A 17 -11.51 -0.43 0.50
N PRO A 18 -11.55 0.87 0.87
CA PRO A 18 -10.55 1.50 1.74
C PRO A 18 -10.57 1.00 3.20
N GLY A 19 -11.49 0.09 3.55
CA GLY A 19 -11.58 -0.51 4.89
C GLY A 19 -10.55 -1.61 5.12
N ILE A 20 -10.42 -2.05 6.38
CA ILE A 20 -9.60 -3.22 6.73
C ILE A 20 -10.23 -4.46 6.08
N ALA A 21 -9.44 -5.20 5.29
CA ALA A 21 -9.89 -6.48 4.74
C ALA A 21 -10.34 -7.40 5.90
N PHE A 22 -11.46 -8.10 5.75
CA PHE A 22 -12.08 -8.86 6.86
C PHE A 22 -11.15 -9.88 7.54
N PHE A 23 -10.13 -10.34 6.83
CA PHE A 23 -9.13 -11.30 7.29
C PHE A 23 -7.88 -10.66 7.89
N VAL A 24 -7.81 -9.33 7.98
CA VAL A 24 -6.64 -8.60 8.50
C VAL A 24 -6.93 -8.02 9.89
N ASP A 25 -5.92 -8.08 10.76
CA ASP A 25 -5.90 -7.43 12.04
C ASP A 25 -4.70 -6.49 12.16
N ILE A 26 -4.92 -5.27 12.68
CA ILE A 26 -3.85 -4.29 12.90
C ILE A 26 -3.47 -4.28 14.37
N ARG A 27 -2.26 -4.75 14.68
CA ARG A 27 -1.78 -4.92 16.07
C ARG A 27 -0.35 -4.43 16.23
N LYS A 28 0.13 -4.33 17.48
CA LYS A 28 1.53 -3.97 17.78
C LYS A 28 2.47 -5.04 17.21
N ALA A 29 3.53 -4.63 16.53
CA ALA A 29 4.52 -5.47 15.86
C ALA A 29 5.93 -5.20 16.42
N GLY A 30 6.16 -5.59 17.67
CA GLY A 30 7.43 -5.35 18.36
C GLY A 30 7.83 -3.87 18.34
N ASP A 31 9.07 -3.60 17.94
CA ASP A 31 9.64 -2.24 17.86
C ASP A 31 9.30 -1.52 16.54
N LYS A 32 8.58 -2.16 15.61
CA LYS A 32 8.17 -1.57 14.32
C LYS A 32 6.88 -0.76 14.40
N GLY A 33 6.32 -0.60 15.60
CA GLY A 33 5.03 0.07 15.80
C GLY A 33 3.86 -0.87 15.52
N LYS A 34 3.01 -0.55 14.52
CA LYS A 34 1.86 -1.38 14.13
C LYS A 34 2.20 -2.28 12.95
N GLY A 35 1.50 -3.41 12.84
CA GLY A 35 1.63 -4.36 11.73
C GLY A 35 0.27 -4.92 11.32
N ALA A 36 0.14 -5.27 10.04
CA ALA A 36 -0.96 -6.05 9.50
C ALA A 36 -0.69 -7.55 9.65
N PHE A 37 -1.65 -8.28 10.22
CA PHE A 37 -1.57 -9.73 10.42
C PHE A 37 -2.82 -10.41 9.87
N THR A 38 -2.67 -11.53 9.19
CA THR A 38 -3.81 -12.30 8.71
C THR A 38 -4.44 -13.10 9.86
N ARG A 39 -5.76 -13.28 9.82
CA ARG A 39 -6.54 -14.12 10.74
C ARG A 39 -6.76 -15.53 10.18
N ILE A 40 -6.36 -15.74 8.92
CA ILE A 40 -6.49 -16.97 8.17
C ILE A 40 -5.17 -17.30 7.48
N ASN A 41 -5.02 -18.57 7.11
CA ASN A 41 -3.95 -18.98 6.20
C ASN A 41 -4.28 -18.51 4.79
N LEU A 42 -3.32 -17.85 4.14
CA LEU A 42 -3.43 -17.43 2.75
C LEU A 42 -2.58 -18.37 1.88
N PRO A 43 -3.17 -19.01 0.85
CA PRO A 43 -2.39 -19.72 -0.15
C PRO A 43 -1.40 -18.79 -0.86
N THR A 44 -0.27 -19.31 -1.31
CA THR A 44 0.68 -18.57 -2.16
C THR A 44 -0.02 -18.04 -3.42
N GLY A 45 0.26 -16.78 -3.77
CA GLY A 45 -0.33 -16.12 -4.94
C GLY A 45 -1.73 -15.55 -4.69
N THR A 46 -2.20 -15.56 -3.44
CA THR A 46 -3.46 -14.92 -3.08
C THR A 46 -3.32 -13.42 -3.17
N PHE A 47 -4.15 -12.77 -4.00
CA PHE A 47 -4.27 -11.31 -3.96
C PHE A 47 -4.82 -10.87 -2.60
N VAL A 48 -4.05 -10.05 -1.86
CA VAL A 48 -4.43 -9.63 -0.51
C VAL A 48 -5.05 -8.25 -0.46
N GLY A 49 -4.82 -7.40 -1.48
CA GLY A 49 -5.48 -6.11 -1.63
C GLY A 49 -4.65 -5.08 -2.36
N TRP A 50 -5.27 -3.93 -2.64
CA TRP A 50 -4.61 -2.77 -3.24
C TRP A 50 -3.91 -1.93 -2.18
N TYR A 51 -2.82 -1.25 -2.53
CA TYR A 51 -2.20 -0.24 -1.68
C TYR A 51 -2.81 1.14 -2.00
N HIS A 52 -3.68 1.65 -1.12
CA HIS A 52 -4.39 2.90 -1.37
C HIS A 52 -3.82 4.07 -0.58
N GLY A 53 -3.68 5.21 -1.27
CA GLY A 53 -3.23 6.49 -0.73
C GLY A 53 -3.67 7.64 -1.62
N GLU A 54 -3.11 8.84 -1.39
CA GLU A 54 -3.23 9.97 -2.30
C GLU A 54 -2.27 9.80 -3.48
N TYR A 55 -2.72 10.08 -4.70
CA TYR A 55 -1.84 10.16 -5.86
C TYR A 55 -1.12 11.50 -5.86
N LEU A 56 0.19 11.45 -6.07
CA LEU A 56 1.03 12.64 -6.19
C LEU A 56 1.76 12.57 -7.52
N SER A 57 1.72 13.69 -8.24
CA SER A 57 2.73 13.96 -9.27
C SER A 57 4.11 14.11 -8.64
N PHE A 58 5.17 14.02 -9.44
CA PHE A 58 6.53 14.34 -8.99
C PHE A 58 6.60 15.73 -8.32
N ASP A 59 6.00 16.76 -8.92
CA ASP A 59 6.01 18.12 -8.37
C ASP A 59 5.28 18.21 -7.02
N ASP A 60 4.15 17.50 -6.87
CA ASP A 60 3.41 17.43 -5.60
C ASP A 60 4.20 16.68 -4.53
N LEU A 61 4.88 15.60 -4.92
CA LEU A 61 5.77 14.84 -4.04
C LEU A 61 6.89 15.74 -3.52
N GLN A 62 7.57 16.46 -4.42
CA GLN A 62 8.69 17.33 -4.06
C GLN A 62 8.28 18.48 -3.15
N ARG A 63 7.09 19.06 -3.39
CA ARG A 63 6.54 20.10 -2.54
C ARG A 63 6.16 19.58 -1.16
N ARG A 64 5.62 18.36 -1.08
CA ARG A 64 5.16 17.73 0.17
C ARG A 64 6.32 17.18 1.00
N TYR A 65 7.33 16.63 0.35
CA TYR A 65 8.49 15.97 0.95
C TYR A 65 9.80 16.59 0.46
N PRO A 66 10.08 17.88 0.74
CA PRO A 66 11.32 18.53 0.29
C PRO A 66 12.57 17.84 0.84
N ILE A 67 12.45 17.08 1.93
CA ILE A 67 13.52 16.25 2.50
C ILE A 67 14.09 15.23 1.52
N LEU A 68 13.33 14.80 0.51
CA LEU A 68 13.80 13.86 -0.51
C LEU A 68 14.87 14.48 -1.44
N ASN A 69 14.97 15.80 -1.49
CA ASN A 69 16.00 16.52 -2.24
C ASN A 69 17.21 16.90 -1.40
N ASP A 70 17.18 16.70 -0.08
CA ASP A 70 18.31 17.07 0.77
C ASP A 70 19.37 15.96 0.71
N PRO A 71 20.56 16.21 0.12
CA PRO A 71 21.60 15.19 0.02
C PRO A 71 22.17 14.78 1.39
N LYS A 72 21.85 15.53 2.46
CA LYS A 72 22.24 15.21 3.84
C LYS A 72 21.14 14.49 4.61
N ALA A 73 19.94 14.33 4.04
CA ALA A 73 18.84 13.64 4.70
C ALA A 73 19.22 12.20 5.04
N THR A 74 19.06 11.85 6.31
CA THR A 74 19.22 10.48 6.78
C THR A 74 17.94 9.68 6.58
N ARG A 75 18.04 8.36 6.72
CA ARG A 75 16.85 7.51 6.77
C ARG A 75 15.92 7.86 7.94
N ALA A 76 16.47 8.33 9.07
CA ALA A 76 15.63 8.74 10.20
C ALA A 76 14.80 9.97 9.83
N ASP A 77 15.38 10.92 9.11
CA ASP A 77 14.69 12.12 8.64
C ASP A 77 13.54 11.76 7.69
N THR A 78 13.78 10.88 6.72
CA THR A 78 12.73 10.45 5.78
C THR A 78 11.61 9.67 6.48
N LEU A 79 11.93 8.83 7.48
CA LEU A 79 10.93 8.14 8.29
C LEU A 79 10.09 9.11 9.12
N GLN A 80 10.72 10.09 9.78
CA GLN A 80 10.04 11.10 10.59
C GLN A 80 9.11 11.99 9.74
N ASN A 81 9.47 12.21 8.48
CA ASN A 81 8.65 12.94 7.53
C ASN A 81 7.56 12.08 6.88
N GLY A 82 7.44 10.79 7.21
CA GLY A 82 6.36 9.93 6.68
C GLY A 82 6.65 9.29 5.32
N CYS A 83 7.87 9.43 4.79
CA CYS A 83 8.24 8.88 3.48
C CYS A 83 8.22 7.34 3.44
N ALA A 84 8.10 6.67 4.60
CA ALA A 84 7.96 5.22 4.72
C ALA A 84 6.71 4.65 4.03
N TYR A 85 5.72 5.50 3.73
CA TYR A 85 4.42 5.12 3.18
C TYR A 85 4.26 5.46 1.69
N LEU A 86 5.35 5.87 1.03
CA LEU A 86 5.38 6.24 -0.38
C LEU A 86 5.72 5.02 -1.25
N PHE A 87 4.96 4.83 -2.32
CA PHE A 87 5.33 3.94 -3.43
C PHE A 87 5.39 4.74 -4.73
N ALA A 88 6.42 4.49 -5.54
CA ALA A 88 6.44 4.94 -6.93
C ALA A 88 5.58 3.99 -7.77
N LEU A 89 4.71 4.53 -8.62
CA LEU A 89 3.95 3.77 -9.62
C LEU A 89 4.71 3.77 -10.95
N ASP A 90 5.22 4.93 -11.33
CA ASP A 90 6.06 5.15 -12.51
C ASP A 90 7.04 6.31 -12.24
N ASP A 91 7.66 6.85 -13.30
CA ASP A 91 8.66 7.92 -13.21
C ASP A 91 8.11 9.25 -12.65
N ASN A 92 6.79 9.47 -12.72
CA ASN A 92 6.15 10.74 -12.38
C ASN A 92 4.95 10.63 -11.43
N MET A 93 4.53 9.42 -11.08
CA MET A 93 3.36 9.16 -10.26
C MET A 93 3.70 8.34 -9.01
N TYR A 94 3.15 8.77 -7.88
CA TYR A 94 3.40 8.17 -6.57
C TYR A 94 2.10 7.97 -5.82
N VAL A 95 2.05 6.95 -4.96
CA VAL A 95 0.99 6.75 -3.97
C VAL A 95 1.53 7.10 -2.58
N ASP A 96 0.87 8.04 -1.92
CA ASP A 96 1.17 8.51 -0.57
C ASP A 96 0.11 8.03 0.43
N SER A 97 0.51 7.06 1.27
CA SER A 97 -0.35 6.52 2.33
C SER A 97 0.02 7.03 3.73
N ALA A 98 0.76 8.14 3.84
CA ALA A 98 1.18 8.69 5.12
C ALA A 98 -0.02 9.07 5.98
N ASN A 99 -1.08 9.63 5.38
CA ASN A 99 -2.31 10.00 6.08
C ASN A 99 -3.27 8.80 6.27
N PRO A 100 -3.51 8.30 7.50
CA PRO A 100 -4.39 7.16 7.76
C PRO A 100 -5.85 7.36 7.33
N ARG A 101 -6.31 8.61 7.18
CA ARG A 101 -7.69 8.92 6.73
C ARG A 101 -7.87 8.85 5.22
N LYS A 102 -6.76 8.88 4.46
CA LYS A 102 -6.74 8.86 3.00
C LYS A 102 -6.06 7.60 2.45
N SER A 103 -5.94 6.57 3.29
CA SER A 103 -5.26 5.32 2.97
C SER A 103 -6.02 4.14 3.54
N ASN A 104 -5.58 2.92 3.24
CA ASN A 104 -6.19 1.70 3.73
C ASN A 104 -5.27 0.94 4.70
N TRP A 105 -5.68 -0.28 5.06
CA TRP A 105 -4.94 -1.14 5.99
C TRP A 105 -3.54 -1.54 5.50
N ALA A 106 -3.30 -1.53 4.18
CA ALA A 106 -2.06 -2.02 3.59
C ALA A 106 -0.85 -1.17 3.98
N ARG A 107 -1.06 0.10 4.36
CA ARG A 107 -0.02 0.97 4.96
C ARG A 107 0.64 0.37 6.20
N TYR A 108 0.00 -0.58 6.89
CA TYR A 108 0.54 -1.24 8.07
C TYR A 108 1.31 -2.52 7.75
N ILE A 109 1.50 -2.87 6.48
CA ILE A 109 2.38 -3.98 6.08
C ILE A 109 3.82 -3.56 6.35
N ASN A 110 4.51 -4.33 7.18
CA ASN A 110 5.88 -4.02 7.57
C ASN A 110 6.89 -4.58 6.57
N HIS A 111 7.94 -3.81 6.29
CA HIS A 111 9.07 -4.29 5.50
C HIS A 111 9.87 -5.40 6.22
N SER A 112 10.38 -6.36 5.43
CA SER A 112 11.28 -7.43 5.85
C SER A 112 12.33 -7.68 4.76
N ARG A 113 13.62 -7.50 5.08
CA ARG A 113 14.73 -7.83 4.17
C ARG A 113 15.09 -9.31 4.16
N ARG A 114 14.86 -10.00 5.28
CA ARG A 114 15.31 -11.38 5.48
C ARG A 114 14.31 -12.36 4.87
N ASN A 115 13.05 -12.22 5.29
CA ASN A 115 11.97 -13.13 4.93
C ASN A 115 10.71 -12.31 4.60
N PRO A 116 10.63 -11.65 3.43
CA PRO A 116 9.37 -11.12 2.92
C PRO A 116 8.45 -12.29 2.53
N ASN A 117 7.15 -12.14 2.79
CA ASN A 117 6.12 -13.13 2.46
C ASN A 117 4.98 -12.55 1.61
N LEU A 118 5.15 -11.32 1.12
CA LEU A 118 4.28 -10.64 0.18
C LEU A 118 5.14 -9.97 -0.89
N ILE A 119 4.55 -9.76 -2.07
CA ILE A 119 5.14 -8.98 -3.16
C ILE A 119 4.16 -7.89 -3.58
N SER A 120 4.69 -6.72 -3.91
CA SER A 120 3.94 -5.62 -4.51
C SER A 120 4.33 -5.46 -5.97
N TYR A 121 3.36 -5.21 -6.84
CA TYR A 121 3.62 -4.80 -8.22
C TYR A 121 2.57 -3.80 -8.71
N VAL A 122 2.89 -3.09 -9.78
CA VAL A 122 1.99 -2.14 -10.44
C VAL A 122 1.23 -2.89 -11.53
N ASP A 123 -0.09 -2.85 -11.51
CA ASP A 123 -0.90 -3.44 -12.58
C ASP A 123 -0.92 -2.49 -13.78
N GLU A 124 -0.24 -2.85 -14.86
CA GLU A 124 -0.22 -2.04 -16.09
C GLU A 124 -1.61 -1.92 -16.76
N SER A 125 -2.56 -2.80 -16.40
CA SER A 125 -3.95 -2.74 -16.89
C SER A 125 -4.88 -1.88 -16.03
N ASP A 126 -4.46 -1.55 -14.80
CA ASP A 126 -5.14 -0.65 -13.86
C ASP A 126 -4.05 0.20 -13.16
N PRO A 127 -3.46 1.19 -13.87
CA PRO A 127 -2.25 1.91 -13.43
C PRO A 127 -2.48 2.76 -12.18
N GLU A 128 -3.75 2.89 -11.76
CA GLU A 128 -4.10 3.69 -10.62
C GLU A 128 -3.88 2.94 -9.30
N ALA A 129 -3.45 1.69 -9.18
CA ALA A 129 -3.10 1.17 -7.86
C ALA A 129 -2.05 0.05 -7.84
N PRO A 130 -1.10 0.05 -6.88
CA PRO A 130 -0.25 -1.12 -6.63
C PRO A 130 -1.11 -2.25 -6.07
N MET A 131 -0.91 -3.45 -6.59
CA MET A 131 -1.45 -4.67 -6.02
C MET A 131 -0.47 -5.31 -5.04
N ILE A 132 -1.01 -5.97 -4.02
CA ILE A 132 -0.25 -6.77 -3.07
C ILE A 132 -0.74 -8.22 -3.11
N TYR A 133 0.21 -9.14 -3.23
CA TYR A 133 0.04 -10.60 -3.25
C TYR A 133 0.81 -11.25 -2.11
#